data_AF-A0A821ZXW3-F1
#
_entry.id   AF-A0A821ZXW3-F1
#
_cell.length_a   1.000
_cell.length_b   1.000
_cell.length_c   1.000
_cell.angle_alpha   90.00
_cell.angle_beta   90.00
_cell.angle_gamma   90.00
#
_symmetry.space_group_name_H-M   'P 1'
#
loop_
_entity.id
_entity.type
_entity.pdbx_description
1 polymer ?
#
loop_
_entity_poly.entity_id
_entity_poly.type
_entity_poly.pdbx_seq_one_letter_code
_entity_poly.pdbx_strand_id
1 'polypeptide(L)'
;MSVESDIFSNKSYLKEINKNFCYLIELIQSTCKPLVLSSKESLAIKDISFEYLQEFNGSNQQRQIDLLSMINDLNKLWLFLSFNPISYDSQNFIEELYQLTLNSFRVKQHLAYHCEDFLLILSVCYDDDLRFGSLKILSLLINDIQPVNKERLLYLNRICYECLYDFYIYYEKIKLFTIESIIIDLTKDDIDHLINQQVIRKSLEEKIVASIEDLGGYVFIKMQRSPKDAYQNLCKEINGEWSRYWNLKLDEDPRLYFLRVENIEQLKLLFKTSDRLREDFQQIHSNGKLIVRRWINSIGNEYRCFICNQKLNAVSSYQVNQQIINNEKQIKELINSNIFKDIIFKIPYSHAVVDCYIDLINSNVTIIEINPF
;
A
#
# COMPACT_ATOMS: atom_id res chain seq x y z
N MET A 1 27.50 -64.03 6.97
CA MET A 1 27.83 -63.22 8.18
C MET A 1 27.10 -61.91 8.03
N SER A 2 26.12 -61.71 8.90
CA SER A 2 25.18 -60.60 8.95
C SER A 2 25.86 -59.31 9.42
N VAL A 3 25.56 -58.20 8.74
CA VAL A 3 25.64 -56.85 9.31
C VAL A 3 24.31 -56.17 8.99
N GLU A 4 23.30 -56.51 9.80
CA GLU A 4 22.16 -55.64 10.08
C GLU A 4 22.47 -54.92 11.41
N SER A 5 22.63 -53.60 11.35
CA SER A 5 22.60 -52.56 12.41
C SER A 5 23.45 -51.38 11.87
N ASP A 6 22.92 -50.22 11.51
CA ASP A 6 22.35 -49.21 12.40
C ASP A 6 21.53 -48.15 11.60
N ILE A 7 20.28 -48.45 11.26
CA ILE A 7 19.34 -47.45 10.69
C ILE A 7 18.40 -46.87 11.78
N PHE A 8 18.49 -47.35 13.02
CA PHE A 8 17.57 -46.95 14.09
C PHE A 8 18.06 -45.85 15.05
N SER A 9 19.23 -45.23 14.81
CA SER A 9 19.80 -44.23 15.73
C SER A 9 19.21 -42.82 15.61
N ASN A 10 18.35 -42.52 14.63
CA ASN A 10 17.79 -41.16 14.45
C ASN A 10 16.45 -40.91 15.17
N LYS A 11 16.01 -41.82 16.03
CA LYS A 11 14.77 -41.65 16.82
C LYS A 11 14.87 -40.59 17.92
N SER A 12 16.07 -40.30 18.46
CA SER A 12 16.23 -39.20 19.42
C SER A 12 16.24 -37.84 18.71
N TYR A 13 16.87 -37.75 17.55
CA TYR A 13 16.96 -36.52 16.73
C TYR A 13 15.59 -36.10 16.17
N LEU A 14 14.81 -37.05 15.65
CA LEU A 14 13.41 -36.78 15.24
C LEU A 14 12.52 -36.43 16.43
N LYS A 15 12.77 -36.99 17.62
CA LYS A 15 12.07 -36.59 18.86
C LYS A 15 12.38 -35.16 19.27
N GLU A 16 13.62 -34.71 19.05
CA GLU A 16 14.09 -33.39 19.44
C GLU A 16 13.57 -32.30 18.49
N ILE A 17 13.51 -32.59 17.18
CA ILE A 17 12.84 -31.75 16.19
C ILE A 17 11.35 -31.60 16.51
N ASN A 18 10.67 -32.71 16.80
CA ASN A 18 9.24 -32.68 17.12
C ASN A 18 8.98 -31.93 18.44
N LYS A 19 9.89 -32.05 19.43
CA LYS A 19 9.81 -31.35 20.70
C LYS A 19 10.01 -29.83 20.56
N ASN A 20 11.00 -29.41 19.76
CA ASN A 20 11.25 -27.98 19.50
C ASN A 20 10.13 -27.35 18.65
N PHE A 21 9.53 -28.12 17.73
CA PHE A 21 8.40 -27.67 16.92
C PHE A 21 7.10 -27.58 17.74
N CYS A 22 6.81 -28.55 18.62
CA CYS A 22 5.67 -28.47 19.54
C CYS A 22 5.81 -27.30 20.52
N TYR A 23 7.01 -27.06 21.04
CA TYR A 23 7.28 -25.90 21.90
C TYR A 23 7.06 -24.57 21.16
N LEU A 24 7.40 -24.49 19.87
CA LEU A 24 7.17 -23.32 19.03
C LEU A 24 5.69 -23.05 18.78
N ILE A 25 4.89 -24.10 18.54
CA ILE A 25 3.42 -23.98 18.39
C ILE A 25 2.76 -23.57 19.71
N GLU A 26 3.18 -24.14 20.84
CA GLU A 26 2.69 -23.75 22.17
C GLU A 26 3.06 -22.30 22.49
N LEU A 27 4.28 -21.85 22.12
CA LEU A 27 4.70 -20.47 22.31
C LEU A 27 3.83 -19.52 21.47
N ILE A 28 3.65 -19.80 20.18
CA ILE A 28 2.77 -19.04 19.26
C ILE A 28 1.33 -18.98 19.80
N GLN A 29 0.78 -20.10 20.27
CA GLN A 29 -0.58 -20.16 20.83
C GLN A 29 -0.71 -19.43 22.16
N SER A 30 0.36 -19.36 22.95
CA SER A 30 0.36 -18.72 24.27
C SER A 30 0.56 -17.20 24.22
N THR A 31 1.28 -16.69 23.22
CA THR A 31 1.59 -15.26 23.08
C THR A 31 0.65 -14.51 22.13
N CYS A 32 -0.07 -15.23 21.25
CA CYS A 32 -1.06 -14.63 20.36
C CYS A 32 -2.48 -14.75 20.95
N LYS A 33 -3.09 -13.63 21.38
CA LYS A 33 -4.57 -13.54 21.37
C LYS A 33 -5.04 -13.57 19.91
N PRO A 34 -6.16 -14.23 19.58
CA PRO A 34 -6.10 -15.31 18.60
C PRO A 34 -6.29 -14.80 17.17
N LEU A 35 -5.19 -14.78 16.40
CA LEU A 35 -5.26 -15.18 15.00
C LEU A 35 -5.35 -16.70 15.01
N VAL A 36 -6.57 -17.23 15.00
CA VAL A 36 -6.82 -18.66 14.80
C VAL A 36 -6.37 -18.99 13.38
N LEU A 37 -5.13 -19.44 13.22
CA LEU A 37 -4.75 -20.18 12.02
C LEU A 37 -5.75 -21.33 11.89
N SER A 38 -6.44 -21.38 10.76
CA SER A 38 -7.37 -22.46 10.48
C SER A 38 -6.58 -23.78 10.47
N SER A 39 -7.24 -24.87 10.87
CA SER A 39 -6.61 -26.20 10.85
C SER A 39 -6.02 -26.56 9.47
N LYS A 40 -6.56 -25.98 8.39
CA LYS A 40 -6.05 -26.10 7.02
C LYS A 40 -4.68 -25.45 6.80
N GLU A 41 -4.42 -24.28 7.39
CA GLU A 41 -3.13 -23.58 7.24
C GLU A 41 -2.02 -24.30 8.02
N SER A 42 -2.33 -24.84 9.20
CA SER A 42 -1.40 -25.72 9.93
C SER A 42 -1.13 -27.05 9.22
N LEU A 43 -2.10 -27.57 8.45
CA LEU A 43 -1.95 -28.78 7.65
C LEU A 43 -1.10 -28.52 6.39
N ALA A 44 -1.30 -27.40 5.71
CA ALA A 44 -0.50 -27.01 4.54
C ALA A 44 1.00 -26.90 4.86
N ILE A 45 1.35 -26.32 6.02
CA ILE A 45 2.75 -26.22 6.49
C ILE A 45 3.35 -27.61 6.78
N LYS A 46 2.54 -28.54 7.32
CA LYS A 46 2.96 -29.93 7.55
C LYS A 46 3.17 -30.70 6.24
N ASP A 47 2.28 -30.52 5.27
CA ASP A 47 2.34 -31.25 3.99
C ASP A 47 3.51 -30.77 3.12
N ILE A 48 3.80 -29.46 3.11
CA ILE A 48 4.97 -28.86 2.43
C ILE A 48 6.28 -29.46 2.94
N SER A 49 6.39 -29.68 4.26
CA SER A 49 7.58 -30.28 4.86
C SER A 49 7.74 -31.77 4.56
N PHE A 50 6.64 -32.49 4.31
CA PHE A 50 6.65 -33.94 4.10
C PHE A 50 6.92 -34.31 2.64
N GLU A 51 6.34 -33.59 1.66
CA GLU A 51 6.64 -33.80 0.23
C GLU A 51 8.11 -33.49 -0.10
N TYR A 52 8.68 -32.42 0.47
CA TYR A 52 10.09 -32.07 0.30
C TYR A 52 11.07 -33.09 0.92
N LEU A 53 10.63 -33.86 1.92
CA LEU A 53 11.46 -34.89 2.55
C LEU A 53 11.44 -36.22 1.78
N GLN A 54 10.40 -36.51 0.99
CA GLN A 54 10.29 -37.77 0.24
C GLN A 54 11.07 -37.79 -1.08
N GLU A 55 11.28 -36.64 -1.74
CA GLU A 55 12.10 -36.58 -2.97
C GLU A 55 13.61 -36.73 -2.73
N PHE A 56 14.08 -36.76 -1.48
CA PHE A 56 15.51 -36.59 -1.15
C PHE A 56 16.19 -37.80 -0.49
N ASN A 57 15.85 -39.01 -0.95
CA ASN A 57 16.57 -40.25 -0.62
C ASN A 57 17.98 -40.36 -1.28
N GLY A 58 18.70 -39.25 -1.44
CA GLY A 58 19.99 -39.17 -2.14
C GLY A 58 21.10 -38.44 -1.36
N SER A 59 21.86 -39.21 -0.58
CA SER A 59 23.31 -39.12 -0.24
C SER A 59 24.07 -37.77 -0.14
N ASN A 60 23.49 -36.67 0.35
CA ASN A 60 24.36 -35.55 0.77
C ASN A 60 23.82 -34.83 2.02
N GLN A 61 24.13 -35.42 3.19
CA GLN A 61 23.79 -34.91 4.52
C GLN A 61 24.17 -33.44 4.72
N GLN A 62 25.32 -33.00 4.19
CA GLN A 62 25.74 -31.61 4.30
C GLN A 62 24.79 -30.66 3.55
N ARG A 63 24.32 -31.05 2.36
CA ARG A 63 23.34 -30.26 1.60
C ARG A 63 21.98 -30.20 2.28
N GLN A 64 21.59 -31.24 3.02
CA GLN A 64 20.35 -31.23 3.82
C GLN A 64 20.49 -30.30 5.03
N ILE A 65 21.66 -30.29 5.68
CA ILE A 65 21.97 -29.39 6.80
C ILE A 65 21.99 -27.93 6.32
N ASP A 66 22.62 -27.63 5.19
CA ASP A 66 22.71 -26.27 4.64
C ASP A 66 21.32 -25.73 4.24
N LEU A 67 20.47 -26.58 3.66
CA LEU A 67 19.10 -26.21 3.28
C LEU A 67 18.18 -26.06 4.49
N LEU A 68 18.32 -26.92 5.50
CA LEU A 68 17.59 -26.80 6.75
C LEU A 68 18.03 -25.55 7.53
N SER A 69 19.32 -25.21 7.51
CA SER A 69 19.80 -23.93 8.06
C SER A 69 19.14 -22.77 7.33
N MET A 70 19.16 -22.78 5.99
CA MET A 70 18.54 -21.73 5.17
C MET A 70 17.02 -21.60 5.42
N ILE A 71 16.29 -22.72 5.51
CA ILE A 71 14.85 -22.71 5.82
C ILE A 71 14.59 -22.23 7.26
N ASN A 72 15.44 -22.62 8.20
CA ASN A 72 15.32 -22.17 9.59
C ASN A 72 15.65 -20.68 9.72
N ASP A 73 16.59 -20.18 8.92
CA ASP A 73 16.94 -18.76 8.85
C ASP A 73 15.86 -17.96 8.11
N LEU A 74 15.19 -18.53 7.09
CA LEU A 74 13.99 -17.96 6.44
C LEU A 74 12.73 -18.03 7.34
N ASN A 75 12.61 -19.00 8.23
CA ASN A 75 11.53 -19.03 9.22
C ASN A 75 11.77 -18.04 10.36
N LYS A 76 13.04 -17.86 10.76
CA LYS A 76 13.45 -16.77 11.66
C LYS A 76 13.28 -15.40 10.99
N LEU A 77 13.53 -15.27 9.68
CA LEU A 77 13.24 -14.11 8.83
C LEU A 77 11.75 -13.76 8.91
N TRP A 78 10.89 -14.76 8.78
CA TRP A 78 9.44 -14.62 8.87
C TRP A 78 8.98 -14.19 10.27
N LEU A 79 9.54 -14.78 11.33
CA LEU A 79 9.29 -14.37 12.72
C LEU A 79 9.79 -12.93 12.98
N PHE A 80 11.04 -12.62 12.64
CA PHE A 80 11.64 -11.32 12.95
C PHE A 80 10.88 -10.16 12.29
N LEU A 81 10.52 -10.31 11.01
CA LEU A 81 9.78 -9.30 10.27
C LEU A 81 8.32 -9.17 10.74
N SER A 82 7.72 -10.22 11.29
CA SER A 82 6.36 -10.16 11.86
C SER A 82 6.31 -9.59 13.29
N PHE A 83 7.45 -9.54 14.01
CA PHE A 83 7.50 -9.09 15.40
C PHE A 83 8.12 -7.71 15.64
N ASN A 84 9.00 -7.16 14.79
CA ASN A 84 9.56 -5.80 15.03
C ASN A 84 10.28 -5.12 13.82
N PRO A 85 9.58 -4.34 12.98
CA PRO A 85 10.17 -3.75 11.77
C PRO A 85 11.15 -2.57 11.99
N ILE A 86 11.37 -2.10 13.23
CA ILE A 86 12.05 -0.80 13.51
C ILE A 86 13.45 -0.97 14.17
N SER A 87 13.97 -2.19 14.32
CA SER A 87 15.31 -2.35 14.93
C SER A 87 16.45 -2.03 13.95
N TYR A 88 17.56 -1.47 14.46
CA TYR A 88 18.79 -1.13 13.71
C TYR A 88 19.42 -2.32 12.95
N ASP A 89 19.05 -3.56 13.29
CA ASP A 89 19.48 -4.77 12.58
C ASP A 89 18.76 -5.01 11.24
N SER A 90 17.69 -4.25 10.96
CA SER A 90 16.87 -4.42 9.77
C SER A 90 17.62 -4.09 8.46
N GLN A 91 18.48 -3.07 8.49
CA GLN A 91 19.31 -2.68 7.34
C GLN A 91 20.37 -3.73 7.00
N ASN A 92 21.14 -4.18 8.00
CA ASN A 92 22.17 -5.21 7.83
C ASN A 92 21.55 -6.50 7.28
N PHE A 93 20.39 -6.85 7.80
CA PHE A 93 19.63 -8.00 7.37
C PHE A 93 19.16 -7.91 5.92
N ILE A 94 18.61 -6.78 5.48
CA ILE A 94 18.20 -6.62 4.08
C ILE A 94 19.39 -6.66 3.14
N GLU A 95 20.53 -6.11 3.55
CA GLU A 95 21.77 -6.25 2.80
C GLU A 95 22.23 -7.71 2.74
N GLU A 96 22.19 -8.45 3.85
CA GLU A 96 22.48 -9.90 3.87
C GLU A 96 21.53 -10.71 2.97
N LEU A 97 20.22 -10.45 3.04
CA LEU A 97 19.23 -11.10 2.18
C LEU A 97 19.44 -10.74 0.72
N TYR A 98 19.81 -9.49 0.42
CA TYR A 98 20.19 -9.05 -0.91
C TYR A 98 21.42 -9.80 -1.42
N GLN A 99 22.48 -9.90 -0.62
CA GLN A 99 23.69 -10.67 -0.96
C GLN A 99 23.39 -12.17 -1.14
N LEU A 100 22.56 -12.76 -0.29
CA LEU A 100 22.13 -14.15 -0.43
C LEU A 100 21.32 -14.38 -1.70
N THR A 101 20.38 -13.47 -2.00
CA THR A 101 19.59 -13.51 -3.23
C THR A 101 20.50 -13.39 -4.44
N LEU A 102 21.41 -12.42 -4.44
CA LEU A 102 22.36 -12.19 -5.53
C LEU A 102 23.18 -13.46 -5.85
N ASN A 103 23.66 -14.14 -4.81
CA ASN A 103 24.62 -15.25 -4.93
C ASN A 103 23.98 -16.65 -4.98
N SER A 104 22.69 -16.82 -4.66
CA SER A 104 22.03 -18.13 -4.60
C SER A 104 20.80 -18.22 -5.49
N PHE A 105 20.91 -19.01 -6.56
CA PHE A 105 19.79 -19.32 -7.46
C PHE A 105 18.61 -19.96 -6.72
N ARG A 106 18.86 -20.78 -5.69
CA ARG A 106 17.81 -21.42 -4.90
C ARG A 106 17.06 -20.42 -4.03
N VAL A 107 17.78 -19.47 -3.42
CA VAL A 107 17.15 -18.38 -2.66
C VAL A 107 16.28 -17.53 -3.58
N LYS A 108 16.77 -17.20 -4.78
CA LYS A 108 15.98 -16.52 -5.83
C LYS A 108 14.70 -17.28 -6.17
N GLN A 109 14.79 -18.58 -6.45
CA GLN A 109 13.61 -19.40 -6.76
C GLN A 109 12.61 -19.46 -5.60
N HIS A 110 13.09 -19.56 -4.37
CA HIS A 110 12.23 -19.62 -3.19
C HIS A 110 11.53 -18.28 -2.94
N LEU A 111 12.26 -17.17 -2.94
CA LEU A 111 11.70 -15.83 -2.80
C LEU A 111 10.75 -15.48 -3.95
N ALA A 112 11.03 -15.94 -5.16
CA ALA A 112 10.12 -15.81 -6.30
C ALA A 112 8.79 -16.52 -6.08
N TYR A 113 8.86 -17.76 -5.59
CA TYR A 113 7.69 -18.60 -5.33
C TYR A 113 6.82 -18.02 -4.21
N HIS A 114 7.45 -17.48 -3.16
CA HIS A 114 6.80 -16.83 -2.02
C HIS A 114 6.76 -15.30 -2.12
N CYS A 115 6.82 -14.73 -3.33
CA CYS A 115 7.01 -13.29 -3.47
C CYS A 115 5.84 -12.47 -2.91
N GLU A 116 4.63 -13.03 -2.89
CA GLU A 116 3.43 -12.38 -2.33
C GLU A 116 3.56 -12.23 -0.81
N ASP A 117 3.96 -13.29 -0.10
CA ASP A 117 4.21 -13.24 1.34
C ASP A 117 5.36 -12.29 1.67
N PHE A 118 6.44 -12.34 0.87
CA PHE A 118 7.57 -11.44 0.99
C PHE A 118 7.13 -9.99 0.81
N LEU A 119 6.39 -9.68 -0.25
CA LEU A 119 5.89 -8.34 -0.56
C LEU A 119 4.88 -7.82 0.48
N LEU A 120 4.02 -8.69 1.02
CA LEU A 120 3.08 -8.35 2.09
C LEU A 120 3.82 -7.94 3.37
N ILE A 121 4.90 -8.63 3.72
CA ILE A 121 5.71 -8.27 4.88
C ILE A 121 6.41 -6.92 4.68
N LEU A 122 6.81 -6.65 3.44
CA LEU A 122 7.50 -5.42 3.07
C LEU A 122 6.59 -4.21 2.98
N SER A 123 5.35 -4.38 2.53
CA SER A 123 4.34 -3.32 2.54
C SER A 123 3.96 -2.90 3.96
N VAL A 124 4.14 -3.80 4.94
CA VAL A 124 3.91 -3.52 6.37
C VAL A 124 5.13 -2.86 7.04
N CYS A 125 6.33 -2.91 6.45
CA CYS A 125 7.53 -2.27 7.01
C CYS A 125 7.55 -0.75 6.77
N TYR A 126 7.56 0.03 7.85
CA TYR A 126 7.59 1.51 7.81
C TYR A 126 8.98 2.12 7.57
N ASP A 127 10.05 1.33 7.53
CA ASP A 127 11.42 1.81 7.35
C ASP A 127 11.76 1.97 5.86
N ASP A 128 12.33 3.11 5.48
CA ASP A 128 12.66 3.44 4.08
C ASP A 128 13.79 2.54 3.53
N ASP A 129 14.77 2.19 4.37
CA ASP A 129 15.93 1.40 3.94
C ASP A 129 15.56 -0.08 3.75
N LEU A 130 14.72 -0.62 4.64
CA LEU A 130 14.08 -1.93 4.46
C LEU A 130 13.34 -1.99 3.13
N ARG A 131 12.52 -0.97 2.84
CA ARG A 131 11.75 -0.89 1.59
C ARG A 131 12.66 -0.81 0.38
N PHE A 132 13.70 0.02 0.41
CA PHE A 132 14.60 0.18 -0.72
C PHE A 132 15.42 -1.08 -1.01
N GLY A 133 16.02 -1.71 0.00
CA GLY A 133 16.78 -2.94 -0.22
C GLY A 133 15.89 -4.12 -0.63
N SER A 134 14.61 -4.08 -0.27
CA SER A 134 13.63 -5.05 -0.78
C SER A 134 13.30 -4.86 -2.25
N LEU A 135 13.16 -3.63 -2.72
CA LEU A 135 13.04 -3.33 -4.16
C LEU A 135 14.28 -3.83 -4.93
N LYS A 136 15.49 -3.72 -4.34
CA LYS A 136 16.70 -4.32 -4.92
C LYS A 136 16.58 -5.84 -5.05
N ILE A 137 16.11 -6.53 -4.01
CA ILE A 137 15.85 -7.99 -4.03
C ILE A 137 14.85 -8.32 -5.14
N LEU A 138 13.72 -7.63 -5.22
CA LEU A 138 12.72 -7.82 -6.28
C LEU A 138 13.28 -7.61 -7.68
N SER A 139 14.15 -6.61 -7.88
CA SER A 139 14.80 -6.40 -9.17
C SER A 139 15.68 -7.58 -9.58
N LEU A 140 16.35 -8.24 -8.62
CA LEU A 140 17.12 -9.46 -8.88
C LEU A 140 16.21 -10.62 -9.30
N LEU A 141 15.05 -10.75 -8.64
CA LEU A 141 14.05 -11.76 -8.98
C LEU A 141 13.51 -11.53 -10.39
N ILE A 142 13.08 -10.31 -10.73
CA ILE A 142 12.49 -9.94 -12.03
C ILE A 142 13.43 -10.25 -13.21
N ASN A 143 14.74 -10.16 -13.02
CA ASN A 143 15.73 -10.38 -14.08
C ASN A 143 16.02 -11.86 -14.37
N ASP A 144 15.88 -12.74 -13.38
CA ASP A 144 16.37 -14.12 -13.44
C ASP A 144 15.26 -15.18 -13.57
N ILE A 145 13.99 -14.78 -13.60
CA ILE A 145 12.84 -15.72 -13.60
C ILE A 145 12.13 -15.71 -14.96
N GLN A 146 11.51 -16.85 -15.27
CA GLN A 146 10.66 -17.07 -16.44
C GLN A 146 9.65 -15.92 -16.67
N PRO A 147 9.33 -15.56 -17.94
CA PRO A 147 8.51 -14.40 -18.28
C PRO A 147 7.15 -14.32 -17.57
N VAL A 148 6.47 -15.46 -17.37
CA VAL A 148 5.16 -15.50 -16.70
C VAL A 148 5.24 -15.05 -15.24
N ASN A 149 6.31 -15.44 -14.55
CA ASN A 149 6.55 -15.00 -13.17
C ASN A 149 7.06 -13.56 -13.12
N LYS A 150 7.75 -13.11 -14.17
CA LYS A 150 8.22 -11.72 -14.30
C LYS A 150 7.04 -10.73 -14.37
N GLU A 151 6.02 -11.02 -15.17
CA GLU A 151 4.81 -10.17 -15.23
C GLU A 151 4.07 -10.13 -13.90
N ARG A 152 3.91 -11.28 -13.23
CA ARG A 152 3.32 -11.35 -11.88
C ARG A 152 4.12 -10.55 -10.87
N LEU A 153 5.46 -10.67 -10.87
CA LEU A 153 6.34 -9.92 -9.97
C LEU A 153 6.31 -8.42 -10.24
N LEU A 154 6.26 -7.99 -11.50
CA LEU A 154 6.13 -6.58 -11.87
C LEU A 154 4.77 -6.02 -11.40
N TYR A 155 3.70 -6.80 -11.56
CA TYR A 155 2.37 -6.44 -11.08
C TYR A 155 2.33 -6.29 -9.56
N LEU A 156 2.87 -7.27 -8.83
CA LEU A 156 2.90 -7.24 -7.37
C LEU A 156 3.81 -6.14 -6.83
N ASN A 157 4.98 -5.91 -7.44
CA ASN A 157 5.87 -4.80 -7.09
C ASN A 157 5.15 -3.45 -7.29
N ARG A 158 4.43 -3.30 -8.40
CA ARG A 158 3.64 -2.11 -8.68
C ARG A 158 2.54 -1.91 -7.63
N ILE A 159 1.80 -2.95 -7.28
CA ILE A 159 0.76 -2.87 -6.24
C ILE A 159 1.39 -2.45 -4.92
N CYS A 160 2.45 -3.11 -4.48
CA CYS A 160 3.08 -2.79 -3.20
C CYS A 160 3.65 -1.38 -3.19
N TYR A 161 4.30 -0.97 -4.27
CA TYR A 161 4.82 0.39 -4.40
C TYR A 161 3.70 1.43 -4.43
N GLU A 162 2.59 1.20 -5.13
CA GLU A 162 1.44 2.12 -5.16
C GLU A 162 0.69 2.16 -3.81
N CYS A 163 0.49 1.01 -3.16
CA CYS A 163 -0.16 0.92 -1.84
C CYS A 163 0.62 1.65 -0.75
N LEU A 164 1.95 1.74 -0.84
CA LEU A 164 2.75 2.53 0.10
C LEU A 164 2.39 4.01 0.08
N TYR A 165 1.80 4.51 -1.01
CA TYR A 165 1.34 5.90 -1.18
C TYR A 165 -0.18 6.01 -1.03
N ASP A 166 -0.83 5.05 -0.39
CA ASP A 166 -2.22 5.22 0.00
C ASP A 166 -2.34 6.35 1.02
N PHE A 167 -3.35 7.20 0.82
CA PHE A 167 -3.51 8.43 1.60
C PHE A 167 -3.50 8.20 3.11
N TYR A 168 -4.13 7.13 3.59
CA TYR A 168 -4.22 6.83 5.02
C TYR A 168 -2.86 6.53 5.68
N ILE A 169 -1.86 6.10 4.91
CA ILE A 169 -0.52 5.78 5.42
C ILE A 169 0.25 7.05 5.79
N TYR A 170 0.17 8.08 4.93
CA TYR A 170 0.89 9.33 5.16
C TYR A 170 0.06 10.43 5.81
N TYR A 171 -1.27 10.32 5.83
CA TYR A 171 -2.17 11.39 6.27
C TYR A 171 -1.79 11.97 7.65
N GLU A 172 -1.62 11.12 8.67
CA GLU A 172 -1.31 11.59 10.03
C GLU A 172 0.01 12.36 10.11
N LYS A 173 1.01 12.01 9.29
CA LYS A 173 2.31 12.70 9.26
C LYS A 173 2.23 14.08 8.62
N ILE A 174 1.31 14.26 7.67
CA ILE A 174 1.15 15.51 6.92
C ILE A 174 -0.14 16.28 7.26
N LYS A 175 -0.90 15.86 8.28
CA LYS A 175 -2.23 16.38 8.59
C LYS A 175 -2.30 17.91 8.74
N LEU A 176 -1.22 18.52 9.23
CA LEU A 176 -1.10 19.97 9.40
C LEU A 176 -0.86 20.74 8.08
N PHE A 177 -0.48 20.03 7.01
CA PHE A 177 -0.08 20.60 5.73
C PHE A 177 -0.97 20.12 4.57
N THR A 178 -2.01 19.35 4.84
CA THR A 178 -2.93 18.82 3.83
C THR A 178 -4.35 19.26 4.14
N ILE A 179 -5.26 18.96 3.21
CA ILE A 179 -6.67 19.28 3.35
C ILE A 179 -7.27 18.34 4.41
N GLU A 180 -8.01 18.92 5.34
CA GLU A 180 -8.70 18.18 6.39
C GLU A 180 -9.54 17.04 5.79
N SER A 181 -9.36 15.83 6.32
CA SER A 181 -9.93 14.60 5.78
C SER A 181 -10.33 13.65 6.91
N ILE A 182 -11.41 12.90 6.68
CA ILE A 182 -11.89 11.80 7.50
C ILE A 182 -11.71 10.51 6.71
N ILE A 183 -11.20 9.47 7.36
CA ILE A 183 -10.95 8.17 6.75
C ILE A 183 -11.96 7.18 7.33
N ILE A 184 -12.77 6.59 6.46
CA ILE A 184 -13.81 5.62 6.84
C ILE A 184 -13.39 4.23 6.34
N ASP A 185 -13.32 3.29 7.27
CA ASP A 185 -13.08 1.88 6.96
C ASP A 185 -14.33 1.27 6.34
N LEU A 186 -14.15 0.67 5.17
CA LEU A 186 -15.20 0.01 4.42
C LEU A 186 -15.03 -1.50 4.51
N THR A 187 -16.09 -2.17 4.94
CA THR A 187 -16.25 -3.60 4.72
C THR A 187 -16.61 -3.90 3.26
N LYS A 188 -16.57 -5.16 2.85
CA LYS A 188 -17.02 -5.57 1.51
C LYS A 188 -18.48 -5.17 1.24
N ASP A 189 -19.36 -5.39 2.22
CA ASP A 189 -20.79 -5.03 2.14
C ASP A 189 -21.02 -3.52 2.00
N ASP A 190 -20.16 -2.70 2.63
CA ASP A 190 -20.21 -1.24 2.52
C ASP A 190 -19.91 -0.80 1.08
N ILE A 191 -18.94 -1.45 0.44
CA ILE A 191 -18.59 -1.13 -0.95
C ILE A 191 -19.67 -1.65 -1.92
N ASP A 192 -20.19 -2.86 -1.70
CA ASP A 192 -21.29 -3.41 -2.48
C ASP A 192 -22.55 -2.52 -2.39
N HIS A 193 -22.81 -1.93 -1.22
CA HIS A 193 -23.86 -0.92 -1.05
C HIS A 193 -23.62 0.33 -1.89
N LEU A 194 -22.41 0.90 -1.86
CA LEU A 194 -22.08 2.13 -2.60
C LEU A 194 -22.13 1.96 -4.12
N ILE A 195 -21.73 0.78 -4.63
CA ILE A 195 -21.68 0.50 -6.08
C ILE A 195 -23.00 -0.06 -6.60
N ASN A 196 -23.47 -1.16 -6.02
CA ASN A 196 -24.58 -1.95 -6.56
C ASN A 196 -25.93 -1.55 -5.94
N GLN A 197 -25.92 -0.84 -4.80
CA GLN A 197 -27.12 -0.44 -4.06
C GLN A 197 -28.02 -1.62 -3.65
N GLN A 198 -27.48 -2.85 -3.65
CA GLN A 198 -28.24 -4.08 -3.40
C GLN A 198 -28.42 -4.35 -1.89
N VAL A 199 -27.44 -3.98 -1.08
CA VAL A 199 -27.49 -4.09 0.39
C VAL A 199 -27.64 -2.69 0.94
N ILE A 200 -28.59 -2.44 1.86
CA ILE A 200 -28.74 -1.12 2.49
C ILE A 200 -27.82 -1.05 3.72
N ARG A 201 -26.95 -0.03 3.79
CA ARG A 201 -25.99 0.17 4.90
C ARG A 201 -26.20 1.52 5.57
N LYS A 202 -27.33 1.68 6.28
CA LYS A 202 -27.68 2.96 6.94
C LYS A 202 -26.59 3.51 7.86
N SER A 203 -25.92 2.65 8.61
CA SER A 203 -24.84 3.07 9.51
C SER A 203 -23.62 3.64 8.77
N LEU A 204 -23.36 3.20 7.54
CA LEU A 204 -22.35 3.80 6.68
C LEU A 204 -22.83 5.15 6.15
N GLU A 205 -24.07 5.22 5.66
CA GLU A 205 -24.64 6.47 5.15
C GLU A 205 -24.64 7.56 6.22
N GLU A 206 -25.05 7.23 7.46
CA GLU A 206 -25.02 8.13 8.62
C GLU A 206 -23.60 8.63 8.93
N LYS A 207 -22.59 7.76 8.88
CA LYS A 207 -21.18 8.14 9.06
C LYS A 207 -20.69 9.09 7.97
N ILE A 208 -21.09 8.84 6.72
CA ILE A 208 -20.70 9.68 5.58
C ILE A 208 -21.38 11.05 5.70
N VAL A 209 -22.68 11.10 6.01
CA VAL A 209 -23.41 12.36 6.21
C VAL A 209 -22.80 13.18 7.34
N ALA A 210 -22.53 12.55 8.49
CA ALA A 210 -21.85 13.22 9.60
C ALA A 210 -20.47 13.75 9.18
N SER A 211 -19.70 12.99 8.40
CA SER A 211 -18.39 13.43 7.89
C SER A 211 -18.51 14.61 6.93
N ILE A 212 -19.55 14.67 6.10
CA ILE A 212 -19.82 15.81 5.21
C ILE A 212 -20.13 17.05 6.03
N GLU A 213 -20.99 16.93 7.05
CA GLU A 213 -21.34 18.02 7.96
C GLU A 213 -20.11 18.55 8.71
N ASP A 214 -19.32 17.65 9.33
CA ASP A 214 -18.10 17.98 10.07
C ASP A 214 -17.06 18.70 9.20
N LEU A 215 -16.99 18.36 7.91
CA LEU A 215 -16.06 18.97 6.96
C LEU A 215 -16.57 20.25 6.30
N GLY A 216 -17.77 20.73 6.66
CA GLY A 216 -18.32 22.01 6.22
C GLY A 216 -19.34 21.93 5.07
N GLY A 217 -20.00 20.78 4.92
CA GLY A 217 -21.13 20.57 4.00
C GLY A 217 -20.76 20.20 2.57
N TYR A 218 -19.51 20.42 2.16
CA TYR A 218 -19.00 20.07 0.83
C TYR A 218 -17.70 19.28 0.95
N VAL A 219 -17.63 18.15 0.26
CA VAL A 219 -16.47 17.26 0.31
C VAL A 219 -16.02 16.81 -1.08
N PHE A 220 -14.75 16.50 -1.17
CA PHE A 220 -14.15 15.69 -2.22
C PHE A 220 -14.02 14.25 -1.70
N ILE A 221 -14.31 13.26 -2.54
CA ILE A 221 -14.25 11.85 -2.16
C ILE A 221 -13.26 11.11 -3.03
N LYS A 222 -12.44 10.23 -2.43
CA LYS A 222 -11.61 9.27 -3.16
C LYS A 222 -11.45 7.96 -2.39
N MET A 223 -11.01 6.92 -3.09
CA MET A 223 -10.42 5.72 -2.48
C MET A 223 -8.91 5.80 -2.65
N GLN A 224 -8.27 4.80 -3.27
CA GLN A 224 -6.87 4.91 -3.66
C GLN A 224 -6.73 6.00 -4.73
N ARG A 225 -7.62 5.99 -5.72
CA ARG A 225 -7.65 6.94 -6.83
C ARG A 225 -8.84 7.89 -6.74
N SER A 226 -8.63 9.08 -7.29
CA SER A 226 -9.66 10.11 -7.44
C SER A 226 -10.60 9.78 -8.62
N PRO A 227 -11.94 9.91 -8.50
CA PRO A 227 -12.92 9.59 -9.54
C PRO A 227 -13.00 10.63 -10.66
N LYS A 228 -11.85 11.14 -11.11
CA LYS A 228 -11.73 12.20 -12.14
C LYS A 228 -12.28 11.76 -13.51
N ASP A 229 -12.41 10.45 -13.71
CA ASP A 229 -12.97 9.80 -14.90
C ASP A 229 -14.52 9.81 -14.94
N ALA A 230 -15.19 10.04 -13.82
CA ALA A 230 -16.64 9.92 -13.71
C ALA A 230 -17.41 10.96 -14.54
N TYR A 231 -16.82 12.12 -14.85
CA TYR A 231 -17.54 13.27 -15.39
C TYR A 231 -18.42 12.95 -16.62
N GLN A 232 -17.86 12.26 -17.62
CA GLN A 232 -18.60 11.99 -18.87
C GLN A 232 -19.77 11.03 -18.64
N ASN A 233 -19.57 10.01 -17.82
CA ASN A 233 -20.59 9.02 -17.50
C ASN A 233 -21.67 9.62 -16.59
N LEU A 234 -21.26 10.42 -15.60
CA LEU A 234 -22.16 11.16 -14.73
C LEU A 234 -23.04 12.13 -15.52
N CYS A 235 -22.46 12.89 -16.45
CA CYS A 235 -23.21 13.81 -17.31
C CYS A 235 -24.31 13.10 -18.10
N LYS A 236 -24.05 11.87 -18.58
CA LYS A 236 -25.05 11.04 -19.27
C LYS A 236 -26.10 10.51 -18.31
N GLU A 237 -25.68 9.99 -17.16
CA GLU A 237 -26.56 9.42 -16.14
C GLU A 237 -27.60 10.43 -15.64
N ILE A 238 -27.20 11.69 -15.45
CA ILE A 238 -28.10 12.76 -15.00
C ILE A 238 -28.72 13.56 -16.16
N ASN A 239 -28.51 13.15 -17.42
CA ASN A 239 -28.95 13.87 -18.63
C ASN A 239 -28.59 15.37 -18.64
N GLY A 240 -27.44 15.73 -18.06
CA GLY A 240 -26.99 17.12 -17.94
C GLY A 240 -27.75 17.99 -16.92
N GLU A 241 -28.64 17.43 -16.09
CA GLU A 241 -29.42 18.14 -15.07
C GLU A 241 -28.57 18.55 -13.82
N TRP A 242 -27.43 19.20 -14.04
CA TRP A 242 -26.46 19.54 -12.98
C TRP A 242 -27.03 20.39 -11.83
N SER A 243 -27.88 21.37 -12.13
CA SER A 243 -28.50 22.20 -11.08
C SER A 243 -29.46 21.40 -10.19
N ARG A 244 -30.05 20.31 -10.70
CA ARG A 244 -30.95 19.45 -9.92
C ARG A 244 -30.19 18.46 -9.04
N TYR A 245 -29.14 17.84 -9.59
CA TYR A 245 -28.42 16.77 -8.90
C TYR A 245 -27.22 17.26 -8.07
N TRP A 246 -26.58 18.36 -8.49
CA TRP A 246 -25.35 18.90 -7.89
C TRP A 246 -25.50 20.31 -7.31
N ASN A 247 -26.71 20.86 -7.32
CA ASN A 247 -26.99 22.23 -6.86
C ASN A 247 -26.05 23.29 -7.48
N LEU A 248 -25.56 23.05 -8.70
CA LEU A 248 -24.65 23.99 -9.36
C LEU A 248 -25.37 25.28 -9.73
N LYS A 249 -24.68 26.40 -9.49
CA LYS A 249 -25.10 27.72 -9.96
C LYS A 249 -24.89 27.83 -11.46
N LEU A 250 -25.61 28.75 -12.10
CA LEU A 250 -25.55 28.96 -13.55
C LEU A 250 -24.15 29.37 -14.07
N ASP A 251 -23.33 29.97 -13.22
CA ASP A 251 -21.96 30.40 -13.51
C ASP A 251 -20.89 29.36 -13.16
N GLU A 252 -21.26 28.24 -12.53
CA GLU A 252 -20.34 27.15 -12.18
C GLU A 252 -20.18 26.17 -13.35
N ASP A 253 -18.94 25.96 -13.82
CA ASP A 253 -18.65 24.94 -14.84
C ASP A 253 -18.73 23.54 -14.22
N PRO A 254 -19.65 22.66 -14.68
CA PRO A 254 -19.79 21.32 -14.13
C PRO A 254 -18.50 20.49 -14.14
N ARG A 255 -17.60 20.72 -15.10
CA ARG A 255 -16.31 20.02 -15.18
C ARG A 255 -15.40 20.30 -13.99
N LEU A 256 -15.59 21.44 -13.33
CA LEU A 256 -14.78 21.86 -12.19
C LEU A 256 -15.44 21.45 -10.86
N TYR A 257 -16.76 21.28 -10.83
CA TYR A 257 -17.53 21.09 -9.59
C TYR A 257 -18.20 19.72 -9.44
N PHE A 258 -18.16 18.82 -10.44
CA PHE A 258 -18.79 17.49 -10.32
C PHE A 258 -18.20 16.61 -9.20
N LEU A 259 -17.00 16.96 -8.69
CA LEU A 259 -16.36 16.28 -7.56
C LEU A 259 -16.72 16.89 -6.20
N ARG A 260 -17.48 17.99 -6.18
CA ARG A 260 -18.05 18.61 -4.97
C ARG A 260 -19.28 17.81 -4.56
N VAL A 261 -19.15 17.01 -3.51
CA VAL A 261 -20.21 16.15 -2.98
C VAL A 261 -20.81 16.78 -1.73
N GLU A 262 -22.13 16.76 -1.64
CA GLU A 262 -22.96 17.34 -0.58
C GLU A 262 -23.80 16.28 0.13
N ASN A 263 -24.05 15.13 -0.51
CA ASN A 263 -24.94 14.11 0.02
C ASN A 263 -24.61 12.72 -0.52
N ILE A 264 -25.24 11.71 0.09
CA ILE A 264 -25.03 10.30 -0.21
C ILE A 264 -25.45 9.92 -1.63
N GLU A 265 -26.47 10.57 -2.20
CA GLU A 265 -26.97 10.24 -3.54
C GLU A 265 -25.96 10.67 -4.62
N GLN A 266 -25.34 11.85 -4.46
CA GLN A 266 -24.22 12.27 -5.31
C GLN A 266 -23.03 11.32 -5.19
N LEU A 267 -22.71 10.85 -3.97
CA LEU A 267 -21.65 9.86 -3.77
C LEU A 267 -21.94 8.54 -4.50
N LYS A 268 -23.14 7.99 -4.34
CA LYS A 268 -23.58 6.76 -5.03
C LYS A 268 -23.49 6.93 -6.55
N LEU A 269 -23.88 8.09 -7.08
CA LEU A 269 -23.75 8.39 -8.50
C LEU A 269 -22.29 8.42 -8.96
N LEU A 270 -21.37 8.99 -8.17
CA LEU A 270 -19.93 8.94 -8.48
C LEU A 270 -19.39 7.51 -8.49
N PHE A 271 -19.76 6.68 -7.52
CA PHE A 271 -19.36 5.26 -7.47
C PHE A 271 -19.91 4.46 -8.67
N LYS A 272 -21.16 4.73 -9.06
CA LYS A 272 -21.78 4.12 -10.23
C LYS A 272 -21.05 4.47 -11.53
N THR A 273 -20.53 5.69 -11.64
CA THR A 273 -20.06 6.26 -12.92
C THR A 273 -18.54 6.32 -13.08
N SER A 274 -17.76 6.17 -11.98
CA SER A 274 -16.30 6.09 -12.01
C SER A 274 -15.81 4.65 -12.20
N ASP A 275 -15.02 4.42 -13.23
CA ASP A 275 -14.34 3.15 -13.47
C ASP A 275 -13.22 2.96 -12.44
N ARG A 276 -12.51 4.04 -12.10
CA ARG A 276 -11.44 4.04 -11.09
C ARG A 276 -11.91 3.54 -9.72
N LEU A 277 -13.06 4.02 -9.23
CA LEU A 277 -13.59 3.56 -7.94
C LEU A 277 -13.99 2.08 -7.98
N ARG A 278 -14.53 1.60 -9.11
CA ARG A 278 -14.89 0.19 -9.28
C ARG A 278 -13.67 -0.72 -9.39
N GLU A 279 -12.61 -0.25 -10.03
CA GLU A 279 -11.34 -0.97 -10.09
C GLU A 279 -10.64 -1.00 -8.72
N ASP A 280 -10.62 0.11 -7.98
CA ASP A 280 -10.09 0.15 -6.60
C ASP A 280 -10.82 -0.88 -5.73
N PHE A 281 -12.13 -1.04 -5.90
CA PHE A 281 -12.91 -2.09 -5.24
C PHE A 281 -12.43 -3.50 -5.57
N GLN A 282 -12.20 -3.82 -6.85
CA GLN A 282 -11.80 -5.17 -7.27
C GLN A 282 -10.44 -5.58 -6.71
N GLN A 283 -9.60 -4.62 -6.33
CA GLN A 283 -8.25 -4.83 -5.81
C GLN A 283 -8.21 -4.89 -4.27
N ILE A 284 -9.32 -4.60 -3.58
CA ILE A 284 -9.37 -4.66 -2.11
C ILE A 284 -9.51 -6.11 -1.66
N HIS A 285 -8.41 -6.67 -1.18
CA HIS A 285 -8.38 -8.04 -0.63
C HIS A 285 -8.88 -8.13 0.82
N SER A 286 -8.87 -7.04 1.62
CA SER A 286 -9.13 -7.18 3.06
C SER A 286 -9.69 -5.98 3.85
N ASN A 287 -9.99 -4.82 3.25
CA ASN A 287 -10.90 -3.74 3.74
C ASN A 287 -10.58 -2.45 2.96
N GLY A 288 -11.60 -1.78 2.45
CA GLY A 288 -11.43 -0.52 1.71
C GLY A 288 -11.28 0.67 2.64
N LYS A 289 -10.73 1.77 2.15
CA LYS A 289 -10.74 3.07 2.85
C LYS A 289 -11.44 4.09 1.96
N LEU A 290 -12.49 4.72 2.48
CA LEU A 290 -13.09 5.90 1.87
C LEU A 290 -12.43 7.14 2.48
N ILE A 291 -11.88 7.99 1.63
CA ILE A 291 -11.34 9.27 2.04
C ILE A 291 -12.39 10.34 1.76
N VAL A 292 -12.91 10.94 2.83
CA VAL A 292 -13.82 12.08 2.79
C VAL A 292 -13.01 13.33 3.13
N ARG A 293 -12.79 14.21 2.15
CA ARG A 293 -11.91 15.37 2.28
C ARG A 293 -12.71 16.64 2.16
N ARG A 294 -12.44 17.67 2.98
CA ARG A 294 -13.07 18.98 2.82
C ARG A 294 -12.90 19.49 1.38
N TRP A 295 -13.98 19.97 0.77
CA TRP A 295 -13.89 20.59 -0.54
C TRP A 295 -13.16 21.93 -0.42
N ILE A 296 -12.15 22.14 -1.26
CA ILE A 296 -11.50 23.44 -1.44
C ILE A 296 -11.54 23.82 -2.91
N ASN A 297 -11.66 25.11 -3.19
CA ASN A 297 -11.57 25.61 -4.56
C ASN A 297 -10.08 25.85 -4.90
N SER A 298 -9.43 24.86 -5.50
CA SER A 298 -7.99 24.88 -5.82
C SER A 298 -7.65 25.35 -7.25
N ILE A 299 -8.61 25.93 -7.98
CA ILE A 299 -8.42 26.26 -9.40
C ILE A 299 -7.21 27.18 -9.62
N GLY A 300 -6.26 26.72 -10.43
CA GLY A 300 -5.24 27.56 -11.07
C GLY A 300 -3.87 27.66 -10.38
N ASN A 301 -3.69 27.09 -9.19
CA ASN A 301 -2.41 27.11 -8.45
C ASN A 301 -1.96 25.73 -7.96
N GLU A 302 -2.17 24.69 -8.77
CA GLU A 302 -1.71 23.33 -8.48
C GLU A 302 -0.35 23.06 -9.13
N TYR A 303 0.58 22.56 -8.32
CA TYR A 303 1.95 22.25 -8.70
C TYR A 303 2.27 20.81 -8.37
N ARG A 304 3.24 20.28 -9.11
CA ARG A 304 3.83 18.97 -8.91
C ARG A 304 5.30 19.15 -8.56
N CYS A 305 5.67 18.66 -7.39
CA CYS A 305 7.00 18.77 -6.81
C CYS A 305 7.69 17.40 -6.83
N PHE A 306 8.90 17.33 -7.35
CA PHE A 306 9.68 16.11 -7.47
C PHE A 306 10.71 16.07 -6.34
N ILE A 307 10.55 15.14 -5.42
CA ILE A 307 11.42 14.96 -4.25
C ILE A 307 12.29 13.73 -4.46
N CYS A 308 13.59 13.86 -4.29
CA CYS A 308 14.54 12.75 -4.38
C CYS A 308 15.62 12.91 -3.32
N ASN A 309 15.91 11.85 -2.58
CA ASN A 309 16.79 11.89 -1.40
C ASN A 309 16.37 12.99 -0.40
N GLN A 310 15.06 13.11 -0.14
CA GLN A 310 14.44 14.15 0.72
C GLN A 310 14.78 15.60 0.31
N LYS A 311 15.14 15.82 -0.95
CA LYS A 311 15.42 17.15 -1.50
C LYS A 311 14.46 17.45 -2.65
N LEU A 312 14.02 18.70 -2.74
CA LEU A 312 13.28 19.18 -3.89
C LEU A 312 14.20 19.28 -5.11
N ASN A 313 13.89 18.54 -6.16
CA ASN A 313 14.65 18.53 -7.40
C ASN A 313 14.02 19.39 -8.48
N ALA A 314 12.69 19.36 -8.60
CA ALA A 314 11.97 20.10 -9.63
C ALA A 314 10.54 20.44 -9.19
N VAL A 315 9.97 21.45 -9.83
CA VAL A 315 8.56 21.83 -9.69
C VAL A 315 7.98 22.11 -11.07
N SER A 316 6.82 21.55 -11.37
CA SER A 316 6.04 21.87 -12.57
C SER A 316 4.64 22.33 -12.18
N SER A 317 4.04 23.22 -12.97
CA SER A 317 2.61 23.55 -12.83
C SER A 317 1.76 22.56 -13.63
N TYR A 318 0.58 22.23 -13.14
CA TYR A 318 -0.43 21.47 -13.90
C TYR A 318 -1.03 22.28 -15.06
N GLN A 319 -1.13 23.59 -14.89
CA GLN A 319 -1.70 24.49 -15.89
C GLN A 319 -0.80 25.71 -16.02
N VAL A 320 -0.27 25.99 -17.21
CA VAL A 320 0.44 27.24 -17.46
C VAL A 320 -0.59 28.31 -17.80
N ASN A 321 -0.78 29.26 -16.89
CA ASN A 321 -1.62 30.44 -17.12
C ASN A 321 -0.80 31.72 -16.90
N GLN A 322 -1.34 32.86 -17.33
CA GLN A 322 -0.65 34.15 -17.23
C GLN A 322 -0.36 34.56 -15.77
N GLN A 323 -1.18 34.11 -14.81
CA GLN A 323 -0.96 34.43 -13.39
C GLN A 323 0.31 33.77 -12.86
N ILE A 324 0.58 32.51 -13.23
CA ILE A 324 1.81 31.82 -12.83
C ILE A 324 3.05 32.54 -13.37
N ILE A 325 3.01 32.99 -14.62
CA ILE A 325 4.11 33.74 -15.23
C ILE A 325 4.34 35.04 -14.45
N ASN A 326 3.27 35.78 -14.15
CA ASN A 326 3.35 37.04 -13.44
C ASN A 326 3.83 36.87 -11.98
N ASN A 327 3.55 35.71 -11.37
CA ASN A 327 3.85 35.42 -9.98
C ASN A 327 5.08 34.51 -9.79
N GLU A 328 5.82 34.18 -10.85
CA GLU A 328 6.92 33.19 -10.83
C GLU A 328 7.94 33.47 -9.72
N LYS A 329 8.28 34.75 -9.51
CA LYS A 329 9.21 35.16 -8.46
C LYS A 329 8.70 34.82 -7.06
N GLN A 330 7.46 35.15 -6.74
CA GLN A 330 6.86 34.86 -5.43
C GLN A 330 6.72 33.35 -5.20
N ILE A 331 6.35 32.60 -6.25
CA ILE A 331 6.28 31.14 -6.21
C ILE A 331 7.66 30.55 -5.89
N LYS A 332 8.72 31.02 -6.58
CA LYS A 332 10.10 30.60 -6.29
C LYS A 332 10.53 30.96 -4.88
N GLU A 333 10.20 32.14 -4.37
CA GLU A 333 10.51 32.55 -3.01
C GLU A 333 9.84 31.63 -1.97
N LEU A 334 8.55 31.33 -2.15
CA LEU A 334 7.81 30.44 -1.26
C LEU A 334 8.33 29.00 -1.30
N ILE A 335 8.62 28.46 -2.49
CA ILE A 335 9.21 27.12 -2.65
C ILE A 335 10.59 27.03 -1.99
N ASN A 336 11.39 28.11 -2.01
CA ASN A 336 12.70 28.15 -1.36
C ASN A 336 12.66 28.49 0.14
N SER A 337 11.48 28.83 0.66
CA SER A 337 11.29 29.21 2.07
C SER A 337 11.53 28.03 3.02
N ASN A 338 11.80 28.34 4.28
CA ASN A 338 11.92 27.31 5.32
C ASN A 338 10.60 26.56 5.54
N ILE A 339 9.46 27.23 5.37
CA ILE A 339 8.13 26.61 5.51
C ILE A 339 7.99 25.44 4.53
N PHE A 340 8.35 25.64 3.27
CA PHE A 340 8.24 24.57 2.26
C PHE A 340 9.25 23.44 2.52
N LYS A 341 10.46 23.76 2.98
CA LYS A 341 11.46 22.76 3.37
C LYS A 341 11.00 21.92 4.57
N ASP A 342 10.37 22.55 5.56
CA ASP A 342 9.81 21.87 6.73
C ASP A 342 8.68 20.92 6.33
N ILE A 343 7.85 21.31 5.36
CA ILE A 343 6.81 20.44 4.77
C ILE A 343 7.46 19.22 4.10
N ILE A 344 8.47 19.43 3.25
CA ILE A 344 9.19 18.32 2.58
C ILE A 344 9.80 17.36 3.60
N PHE A 345 10.41 17.87 4.67
CA PHE A 345 11.05 17.04 5.69
C PHE A 345 10.05 16.15 6.45
N LYS A 346 8.76 16.52 6.48
CA LYS A 346 7.70 15.71 7.10
C LYS A 346 7.15 14.62 6.19
N ILE A 347 7.50 14.63 4.91
CA ILE A 347 7.06 13.62 3.95
C ILE A 347 7.79 12.31 4.25
N PRO A 348 7.08 11.19 4.46
CA PRO A 348 7.68 9.95 4.94
C PRO A 348 8.39 9.13 3.87
N TYR A 349 8.72 9.73 2.73
CA TYR A 349 9.32 9.06 1.59
C TYR A 349 10.53 9.87 1.12
N SER A 350 11.66 9.19 1.00
CA SER A 350 12.89 9.79 0.46
C SER A 350 12.78 10.17 -1.02
N HIS A 351 11.92 9.49 -1.78
CA HIS A 351 11.60 9.80 -3.17
C HIS A 351 10.08 9.88 -3.31
N ALA A 352 9.55 10.98 -3.83
CA ALA A 352 8.11 11.12 -4.06
C ALA A 352 7.79 12.20 -5.09
N VAL A 353 6.63 12.07 -5.74
CA VAL A 353 5.99 13.14 -6.49
C VAL A 353 4.85 13.72 -5.64
N VAL A 354 4.96 14.99 -5.27
CA VAL A 354 4.02 15.66 -4.37
C VAL A 354 3.22 16.69 -5.15
N ASP A 355 1.91 16.49 -5.22
CA ASP A 355 1.00 17.48 -5.75
C ASP A 355 0.58 18.42 -4.62
N CYS A 356 0.73 19.73 -4.83
CA CYS A 356 0.42 20.75 -3.84
C CYS A 356 -0.32 21.94 -4.45
N TYR A 357 -1.14 22.59 -3.63
CA TYR A 357 -1.77 23.87 -3.92
C TYR A 357 -0.95 24.98 -3.24
N ILE A 358 -0.66 26.04 -3.98
CA ILE A 358 0.02 27.22 -3.46
C ILE A 358 -0.95 28.40 -3.37
N ASP A 359 -1.16 28.90 -2.15
CA ASP A 359 -1.87 30.14 -1.89
C ASP A 359 -0.85 31.27 -1.71
N LEU A 360 -0.66 32.07 -2.76
CA LEU A 360 0.27 33.20 -2.74
C LEU A 360 -0.20 34.34 -1.83
N ILE A 361 -1.51 34.51 -1.61
CA ILE A 361 -2.05 35.59 -0.78
C ILE A 361 -1.68 35.33 0.67
N ASN A 362 -1.87 34.09 1.13
CA ASN A 362 -1.57 33.70 2.51
C ASN A 362 -0.18 33.09 2.68
N SER A 363 0.62 33.00 1.61
CA SER A 363 1.93 32.33 1.59
C SER A 363 1.87 30.91 2.16
N ASN A 364 0.80 30.18 1.84
CA ASN A 364 0.54 28.85 2.36
C ASN A 364 0.72 27.78 1.27
N VAL A 365 1.14 26.59 1.69
CA VAL A 365 1.30 25.42 0.82
C VAL A 365 0.48 24.29 1.41
N THR A 366 -0.43 23.75 0.60
CA THR A 366 -1.30 22.64 0.98
C THR A 366 -0.98 21.43 0.12
N ILE A 367 -0.52 20.33 0.71
CA ILE A 367 -0.34 19.04 0.02
C ILE A 367 -1.72 18.50 -0.38
N ILE A 368 -1.86 18.15 -1.65
CA ILE A 368 -3.07 17.54 -2.23
C ILE A 368 -2.92 16.02 -2.26
N GLU A 369 -1.79 15.53 -2.76
CA GLU A 369 -1.55 14.11 -3.01
C GLU A 369 -0.05 13.83 -3.01
N ILE A 370 0.34 12.67 -2.48
CA ILE A 370 1.71 12.15 -2.60
C ILE A 370 1.63 10.89 -3.44
N ASN A 371 2.41 10.85 -4.51
CA ASN A 371 2.50 9.77 -5.46
C ASN A 371 3.92 9.18 -5.44
N PRO A 372 4.05 7.92 -5.88
CA PRO A 372 5.32 7.35 -6.31
C PRO A 372 6.18 8.30 -7.15
N PHE A 373 7.50 8.35 -6.91
CA PHE A 373 8.47 9.12 -7.72
C PHE A 373 8.59 8.61 -9.15
#